data_AF-A0A6L5YNR3-F1
#
_entry.id   AF-A0A6L5YNR3-F1
#
_cell.length_a   1.000
_cell.length_b   1.000
_cell.length_c   1.000
_cell.angle_alpha   90.00
_cell.angle_beta   90.00
_cell.angle_gamma   90.00
#
_symmetry.space_group_name_H-M   'P 1'
#
loop_
_entity.id
_entity.type
_entity.pdbx_description
1 polymer ?
#
loop_
_entity_poly.entity_id
_entity_poly.type
_entity_poly.pdbx_seq_one_letter_code
_entity_poly.pdbx_strand_id
1 'polypeptide(L)'
;MKDSNTASDIDYQSMVKNIIDDFTSPTQIATEDTPEVSNDAYINGLLLLFCKNLEMKITQLSVEEKQTLKEIFSRSKPAKEHRKLRRRNPKL
;
A
#
# COMPACT_ATOMS: atom_id res chain seq x y z
N MET A 1 40.47 21.45 -40.67
CA MET A 1 39.61 20.56 -39.88
C MET A 1 38.82 21.44 -38.93
N LYS A 2 37.49 21.38 -38.97
CA LYS A 2 36.58 22.24 -38.22
C LYS A 2 35.73 21.30 -37.37
N ASP A 3 36.18 21.03 -36.15
CA ASP A 3 35.48 20.14 -35.24
C ASP A 3 34.37 20.94 -34.58
N SER A 4 33.17 20.77 -35.14
CA SER A 4 31.93 21.33 -34.64
C SER A 4 31.61 20.72 -33.28
N ASN A 5 32.08 21.37 -32.20
CA ASN A 5 31.64 21.08 -30.85
C ASN A 5 30.21 21.62 -30.67
N THR A 6 29.22 20.83 -31.12
CA THR A 6 27.83 20.99 -30.70
C THR A 6 27.75 20.53 -29.24
N ALA A 7 28.13 21.41 -28.32
CA ALA A 7 27.75 21.27 -26.93
C ALA A 7 26.22 21.37 -26.91
N SER A 8 25.54 20.27 -26.61
CA SER A 8 24.09 20.24 -26.49
C SER A 8 23.65 21.31 -25.50
N ASP A 9 23.06 22.38 -26.02
CA ASP A 9 22.40 23.42 -25.24
C ASP A 9 21.18 22.75 -24.60
N ILE A 10 21.38 22.21 -23.40
CA ILE A 10 20.31 21.59 -22.63
C ILE A 10 19.43 22.75 -22.18
N ASP A 11 18.27 22.88 -22.84
CA ASP A 11 17.26 23.87 -22.47
C ASP A 11 16.70 23.54 -21.09
N TYR A 12 17.25 24.21 -20.08
CA TYR A 12 16.83 24.08 -18.69
C TYR A 12 15.34 24.41 -18.52
N GLN A 13 14.77 25.31 -19.32
CA GLN A 13 13.34 25.60 -19.25
C GLN A 13 12.52 24.39 -19.67
N SER A 14 12.93 23.71 -20.75
CA SER A 14 12.31 22.45 -21.19
C SER A 14 12.45 21.35 -20.14
N MET A 15 13.63 21.20 -19.53
CA MET A 15 13.85 20.20 -18.47
C MET A 15 12.96 20.46 -17.25
N VAL A 16 12.90 21.70 -16.76
CA VAL A 16 12.08 22.07 -15.61
C VAL A 16 10.59 21.88 -15.92
N LYS A 17 10.16 22.25 -17.13
CA LYS A 17 8.78 22.04 -17.56
C LYS A 17 8.41 20.56 -17.58
N ASN A 18 9.26 19.69 -18.11
CA ASN A 18 8.98 18.25 -18.16
C ASN A 18 8.86 17.65 -16.75
N ILE A 19 9.70 18.10 -15.80
CA ILE A 19 9.61 17.66 -14.41
C ILE A 19 8.27 18.10 -13.78
N ILE A 20 7.87 19.36 -13.98
CA ILE A 20 6.60 19.88 -13.44
C ILE A 20 5.41 19.19 -14.11
N ASP A 21 5.45 18.95 -15.41
CA ASP A 21 4.41 18.23 -16.15
C ASP A 21 4.28 16.79 -15.63
N ASP A 22 5.37 16.10 -15.27
CA ASP A 22 5.31 14.76 -14.65
C ASP A 22 4.62 14.77 -13.26
N PHE A 23 4.79 15.82 -12.47
CA PHE A 23 4.16 15.95 -11.15
C PHE A 23 2.73 16.50 -11.19
N THR A 24 2.39 17.32 -12.19
CA THR A 24 1.07 17.93 -12.36
C THR A 24 0.16 17.11 -13.26
N SER A 25 0.74 16.24 -14.10
CA SER A 25 0.01 15.14 -14.71
C SER A 25 -0.71 14.42 -13.59
N PRO A 26 -2.04 14.22 -13.68
CA PRO A 26 -2.77 13.44 -12.71
C PRO A 26 -2.16 12.04 -12.77
N THR A 27 -1.16 11.81 -11.92
CA THR A 27 -0.76 10.46 -11.59
C THR A 27 -2.07 9.87 -11.13
N GLN A 28 -2.52 8.84 -11.82
CA GLN A 28 -3.58 7.98 -11.34
C GLN A 28 -3.04 7.26 -10.09
N ILE A 29 -2.66 8.01 -9.06
CA ILE A 29 -3.02 7.73 -7.68
C ILE A 29 -4.52 8.01 -7.63
N ALA A 30 -5.25 7.23 -8.44
CA ALA A 30 -6.61 6.94 -8.18
C ALA A 30 -6.55 6.47 -6.74
N THR A 31 -7.12 7.31 -5.87
CA THR A 31 -7.51 6.93 -4.52
C THR A 31 -8.63 5.91 -4.72
N GLU A 32 -8.27 4.79 -5.33
CA GLU A 32 -8.90 3.52 -5.26
C GLU A 32 -8.50 3.01 -3.87
N ASP A 33 -8.98 3.71 -2.84
CA ASP A 33 -9.45 3.07 -1.61
C ASP A 33 -10.65 2.19 -2.02
N THR A 34 -10.47 1.32 -3.02
CA THR A 34 -11.40 0.25 -3.30
C THR A 34 -11.31 -0.61 -2.05
N PRO A 35 -12.39 -0.74 -1.27
CA PRO A 35 -12.37 -1.47 -0.01
C PRO A 35 -11.89 -2.92 -0.20
N GLU A 36 -11.99 -3.44 -1.42
CA GLU A 36 -11.48 -4.74 -1.87
C GLU A 36 -9.95 -4.84 -1.74
N VAL A 37 -9.19 -3.86 -2.21
CA VAL A 37 -7.71 -3.84 -2.13
C VAL A 37 -7.25 -3.70 -0.67
N SER A 38 -7.93 -2.87 0.12
CA SER A 38 -7.65 -2.72 1.56
C SER A 38 -7.94 -4.01 2.34
N ASN A 39 -8.99 -4.74 1.99
CA ASN A 39 -9.32 -6.01 2.64
C ASN A 39 -8.31 -7.11 2.30
N ASP A 40 -7.86 -7.20 1.05
CA ASP A 40 -6.83 -8.16 0.66
C ASP A 40 -5.49 -7.88 1.35
N ALA A 41 -5.07 -6.63 1.44
CA ALA A 41 -3.88 -6.26 2.19
C ALA A 41 -3.97 -6.65 3.67
N TYR A 42 -5.13 -6.43 4.30
CA TYR A 42 -5.39 -6.82 5.69
C TYR A 42 -5.34 -8.35 5.88
N ILE A 43 -6.05 -9.10 5.03
CA ILE A 43 -6.09 -10.57 5.09
C ILE A 43 -4.69 -11.16 4.87
N ASN A 44 -3.94 -10.64 3.90
CA ASN A 44 -2.56 -11.10 3.65
C ASN A 44 -1.63 -10.76 4.82
N GLY A 45 -1.82 -9.60 5.47
CA GLY A 45 -1.09 -9.23 6.68
C GLY A 45 -1.35 -10.20 7.86
N LEU A 46 -2.61 -10.59 8.07
CA LEU A 46 -2.98 -11.59 9.09
C LEU A 46 -2.38 -12.96 8.80
N LEU A 47 -2.41 -13.40 7.54
CA LEU A 47 -1.82 -14.66 7.11
C LEU A 47 -0.30 -14.70 7.37
N LEU A 48 0.41 -13.61 7.08
CA LEU A 48 1.84 -13.51 7.35
C LEU A 48 2.13 -13.55 8.85
N LEU A 49 1.34 -12.85 9.66
CA LEU A 49 1.48 -12.84 11.13
C LEU A 49 1.25 -14.24 11.72
N PHE A 50 0.24 -14.94 11.22
CA PHE A 50 -0.06 -16.32 11.63
C PHE A 50 1.12 -17.26 11.34
N CYS A 51 1.66 -17.22 10.11
CA CYS A 51 2.84 -18.01 9.75
C CYS A 51 4.04 -17.68 10.64
N LYS A 52 4.29 -16.39 10.94
CA LYS A 52 5.37 -15.96 11.83
C LYS A 52 5.22 -16.51 13.25
N ASN A 53 4.00 -16.53 13.79
CA ASN A 53 3.73 -17.03 15.14
C ASN A 53 3.92 -18.54 15.26
N LEU A 54 3.75 -19.29 14.17
CA LEU A 54 4.00 -20.72 14.12
C LEU A 54 5.42 -21.09 13.67
N GLU A 55 6.28 -20.09 13.41
CA GLU A 55 7.61 -20.28 12.80
C GLU A 55 7.56 -21.02 11.46
N MET A 56 6.45 -20.89 10.72
CA MET A 56 6.24 -21.52 9.43
C MET A 56 6.46 -20.54 8.28
N LYS A 57 6.86 -21.06 7.12
CA LYS A 57 6.91 -20.26 5.89
C LYS A 57 5.55 -20.33 5.19
N ILE A 58 5.10 -19.21 4.62
CA ILE A 58 3.86 -19.18 3.83
C ILE A 58 3.89 -20.15 2.64
N THR A 59 5.07 -20.49 2.14
CA THR A 59 5.29 -21.47 1.06
C THR A 59 5.07 -22.92 1.49
N GLN A 60 5.02 -23.19 2.80
CA GLN A 60 4.71 -24.51 3.34
C GLN A 60 3.20 -24.76 3.42
N LEU A 61 2.38 -23.71 3.34
CA LEU A 61 0.93 -23.84 3.25
C LEU A 61 0.54 -24.34 1.86
N SER A 62 -0.30 -25.36 1.81
CA SER A 62 -0.98 -25.77 0.59
C SER A 62 -1.94 -24.69 0.09
N VAL A 63 -2.37 -24.80 -1.17
CA VAL A 63 -3.36 -23.89 -1.76
C VAL A 63 -4.67 -23.91 -0.97
N GLU A 64 -5.08 -25.09 -0.51
CA GLU A 64 -6.32 -25.29 0.22
C GLU A 64 -6.25 -24.66 1.62
N GLU A 65 -5.19 -24.92 2.38
CA GLU A 65 -4.97 -24.28 3.69
C GLU A 65 -4.91 -22.76 3.57
N LYS A 66 -4.21 -22.25 2.54
CA LYS A 66 -4.13 -20.81 2.28
C LYS A 66 -5.50 -20.21 2.01
N GLN A 67 -6.35 -20.91 1.26
CA GLN A 67 -7.71 -20.44 0.97
C GLN A 67 -8.60 -20.49 2.21
N THR A 68 -8.54 -21.56 2.99
CA THR A 68 -9.29 -21.69 4.26
C THR A 68 -8.90 -20.58 5.24
N LEU A 69 -7.60 -20.30 5.39
CA LEU A 69 -7.13 -19.23 6.26
C LEU A 69 -7.60 -17.84 5.78
N LYS A 70 -7.59 -17.58 4.47
CA LYS A 70 -8.14 -16.35 3.91
C LYS A 70 -9.63 -16.18 4.22
N GLU A 71 -10.41 -17.26 4.13
CA GLU A 71 -11.84 -17.24 4.48
C GLU A 71 -12.08 -17.00 5.98
N ILE A 72 -11.25 -17.58 6.85
CA ILE A 72 -11.33 -17.34 8.29
C ILE A 72 -11.00 -15.87 8.59
N PHE A 73 -9.94 -15.33 8.01
CA PHE A 73 -9.50 -13.96 8.25
C PHE A 73 -10.43 -12.92 7.64
N SER A 74 -11.07 -13.19 6.50
CA SER A 74 -12.05 -12.27 5.90
C SER A 74 -13.28 -12.07 6.80
N ARG A 75 -13.64 -13.10 7.57
CA ARG A 75 -14.72 -13.03 8.58
C ARG A 75 -14.30 -12.32 9.87
N SER A 76 -13.00 -12.10 10.08
CA SER A 76 -12.50 -11.42 11.27
C SER A 76 -12.65 -9.90 11.13
N LYS A 77 -13.45 -9.27 12.00
CA LYS A 77 -13.54 -7.81 12.03
C LYS A 77 -12.25 -7.22 12.62
N PRO A 78 -11.69 -6.14 12.04
CA PRO A 78 -10.64 -5.38 12.70
C PRO A 78 -11.18 -4.88 14.06
N ALA A 79 -10.42 -5.07 15.13
CA ALA A 79 -10.81 -4.72 16.51
C ALA A 79 -10.88 -3.19 16.78
N LYS A 80 -11.41 -2.40 15.84
CA LYS A 80 -11.64 -0.95 16.01
C LYS A 80 -12.93 -0.63 16.77
N GLU A 81 -13.79 -1.60 17.09
CA GLU A 81 -15.09 -1.38 17.75
C GLU A 81 -15.05 -1.21 19.28
N HIS A 82 -13.88 -0.97 19.90
CA HIS A 82 -13.79 -0.72 21.35
C HIS A 82 -13.19 0.64 21.76
N ARG A 83 -12.87 1.55 20.81
CA ARG A 83 -12.32 2.89 21.16
C ARG A 83 -13.38 3.99 21.34
N LYS A 84 -14.57 3.66 21.87
CA LYS A 84 -15.56 4.68 22.27
C LYS A 84 -16.24 4.34 23.60
N LEU A 85 -15.48 4.21 24.70
CA LEU A 85 -16.09 4.21 26.04
C LEU A 85 -15.18 4.73 27.17
N ARG A 86 -14.24 5.66 26.91
CA ARG A 86 -13.41 6.28 27.97
C ARG A 86 -13.50 7.82 28.06
N ARG A 87 -14.64 8.40 27.68
CA ARG A 87 -14.97 9.80 28.01
C ARG A 87 -16.43 9.93 28.45
N ARG A 88 -16.77 9.26 29.55
CA ARG A 88 -17.93 9.64 30.37
C ARG A 88 -17.49 9.67 31.83
N ASN A 89 -16.88 10.79 32.21
CA ASN A 89 -16.97 11.42 33.55
C ASN A 89 -15.96 12.58 33.64
N PRO A 90 -16.34 13.80 33.23
CA PRO A 90 -15.80 15.00 33.85
C PRO A 90 -16.55 15.19 35.18
N LYS A 91 -16.12 14.52 36.24
CA LYS A 91 -16.60 14.80 37.60
C LYS A 91 -15.46 14.71 38.60
N LEU A 92 -14.80 15.84 38.80
CA LEU A 92 -14.66 16.56 40.07
C LEU A 92 -13.99 17.91 39.80
#